data_AF-A0A8J1UBT7-F1
#
_entry.id   AF-A0A8J1UBT7-F1
#
_cell.length_a   1.000
_cell.length_b   1.000
_cell.length_c   1.000
_cell.angle_alpha   90.00
_cell.angle_beta   90.00
_cell.angle_gamma   90.00
#
_symmetry.space_group_name_H-M   'P 1'
#
loop_
_entity.id
_entity.type
_entity.pdbx_description
1 polymer ?
#
loop_
_entity_poly.entity_id
_entity_poly.type
_entity_poly.pdbx_seq_one_letter_code
_entity_poly.pdbx_strand_id
1 'polypeptide(L)'
;MTTNERLPEVGQEELYNLLKTTKIQLFDVRTPEEITEQGKIAEAVTLPLLQVKGAFEGTEEKFKETYGVDRPNPEDKNFIFTCRSGRRSFYAMAVVHELGWKWAKNHEGGWLVWPYKEETSQKM
;
A
#
# COMPACT_ATOMS: atom_id res chain seq x y z
N MET A 1 -22.70 17.02 -8.90
CA MET A 1 -21.37 17.65 -8.75
C MET A 1 -20.38 16.50 -8.65
N THR A 2 -19.81 16.05 -9.76
CA THR A 2 -18.78 15.00 -9.74
C THR A 2 -17.44 15.70 -9.61
N THR A 3 -16.91 15.81 -8.40
CA THR A 3 -15.52 16.23 -8.23
C THR A 3 -14.66 15.19 -8.93
N ASN A 4 -13.91 15.66 -9.93
CA ASN A 4 -12.84 14.91 -10.58
C ASN A 4 -11.66 14.84 -9.59
N GLU A 5 -11.90 14.27 -8.40
CA GLU A 5 -10.87 14.07 -7.39
C GLU A 5 -10.02 12.89 -7.84
N ARG A 6 -8.84 13.21 -8.35
CA ARG A 6 -7.79 12.23 -8.59
C ARG A 6 -7.54 11.52 -7.27
N LEU A 7 -7.68 10.19 -7.28
CA LEU A 7 -7.46 9.38 -6.09
C LEU A 7 -6.01 9.54 -5.60
N PRO A 8 -5.77 9.49 -4.29
CA PRO A 8 -4.46 9.78 -3.72
C PRO A 8 -3.42 8.71 -4.09
N GLU A 9 -2.34 9.14 -4.72
CA GLU A 9 -1.23 8.31 -5.19
C GLU A 9 0.08 8.75 -4.52
N VAL A 10 1.02 7.82 -4.41
CA VAL A 10 2.38 8.01 -3.89
C VAL A 10 3.34 7.44 -4.91
N GLY A 11 4.29 8.24 -5.36
CA GLY A 11 5.37 7.81 -6.25
C GLY A 11 6.47 7.05 -5.51
N GLN A 12 7.38 6.43 -6.25
CA GLN A 12 8.50 5.66 -5.71
C GLN A 12 9.38 6.44 -4.71
N GLU A 13 9.79 7.67 -5.07
CA GLU A 13 10.64 8.51 -4.22
C GLU A 13 9.93 8.94 -2.93
N GLU A 14 8.66 9.34 -3.04
CA GLU A 14 7.86 9.69 -1.87
C GLU A 14 7.69 8.47 -0.95
N LEU A 15 7.39 7.28 -1.49
CA LEU A 15 7.30 6.06 -0.69
C LEU A 15 8.62 5.74 0.01
N TYR A 16 9.75 5.86 -0.69
CA TYR A 16 11.08 5.64 -0.11
C TYR A 16 11.35 6.59 1.06
N ASN A 17 11.06 7.88 0.89
CA ASN A 17 11.21 8.87 1.95
C ASN A 17 10.28 8.59 3.13
N LEU A 18 9.00 8.28 2.86
CA LEU A 18 8.03 7.93 3.90
C LEU A 18 8.46 6.71 4.72
N LEU A 19 9.02 5.68 4.09
CA LEU A 19 9.56 4.50 4.78
C LEU A 19 10.78 4.82 5.65
N LYS A 20 11.58 5.83 5.28
CA LYS A 20 12.78 6.25 6.04
C LYS A 20 12.48 7.22 7.18
N THR A 21 11.57 8.17 6.97
CA THR A 21 11.40 9.32 7.85
C THR A 21 10.17 9.22 8.75
N THR A 22 9.21 8.36 8.40
CA THR A 22 7.87 8.38 8.99
C THR A 22 7.42 6.96 9.31
N LYS A 23 6.55 6.80 10.32
CA LYS A 23 5.89 5.53 10.57
C LYS A 23 4.66 5.41 9.67
N ILE A 24 4.82 4.73 8.53
CA ILE A 24 3.71 4.37 7.62
C ILE A 24 3.38 2.89 7.73
N GLN A 25 2.14 2.51 7.40
CA GLN A 25 1.76 1.12 7.18
C GLN A 25 1.70 0.84 5.68
N LEU A 26 2.54 -0.07 5.20
CA LEU A 26 2.56 -0.46 3.79
C LEU A 26 1.96 -1.85 3.63
N PHE A 27 0.89 -1.97 2.83
CA PHE A 27 0.21 -3.23 2.56
C PHE A 27 0.51 -3.70 1.13
N ASP A 28 1.15 -4.87 0.99
CA ASP A 28 1.39 -5.52 -0.29
C ASP A 28 0.22 -6.46 -0.64
N VAL A 29 -0.52 -6.11 -1.70
CA VAL A 29 -1.72 -6.82 -2.13
C VAL A 29 -1.47 -7.89 -3.20
N ARG A 30 -0.21 -8.22 -3.47
CA ARG A 30 0.18 -9.37 -4.30
C ARG A 30 -0.20 -10.68 -3.63
N THR A 31 -0.16 -11.77 -4.40
CA THR A 31 -0.35 -13.10 -3.82
C THR A 31 0.90 -13.50 -3.00
N PRO A 32 0.74 -14.36 -1.98
CA PRO A 32 1.89 -14.85 -1.19
C PRO A 32 2.97 -15.52 -2.05
N GLU A 33 2.58 -16.18 -3.15
CA GLU A 33 3.50 -16.83 -4.09
C GLU A 33 4.38 -15.79 -4.80
N GLU A 34 3.77 -14.72 -5.34
CA GLU A 34 4.51 -13.62 -5.98
C GLU A 34 5.53 -12.99 -5.02
N ILE A 35 5.13 -12.82 -3.75
CA ILE A 35 5.97 -12.23 -2.68
C ILE A 35 7.12 -13.17 -2.33
N THR A 36 6.86 -14.48 -2.28
CA THR A 36 7.88 -15.50 -1.98
C THR A 36 8.90 -15.62 -3.11
N GLU A 37 8.45 -15.56 -4.37
CA GLU A 37 9.32 -15.70 -5.55
C GLU A 37 10.12 -14.44 -5.89
N GLN A 38 9.47 -13.26 -5.83
CA GLN A 38 10.08 -12.00 -6.28
C GLN A 38 10.66 -11.17 -5.14
N GLY A 39 10.37 -11.56 -3.89
CA GLY A 39 10.66 -10.77 -2.71
C GLY A 39 9.61 -9.70 -2.43
N LYS A 40 9.86 -8.92 -1.37
CA LYS A 40 8.96 -7.88 -0.88
C LYS A 40 9.71 -6.64 -0.41
N ILE A 41 8.99 -5.53 -0.31
CA ILE A 41 9.48 -4.35 0.41
C ILE A 41 9.54 -4.75 1.89
N ALA A 42 10.69 -4.53 2.55
CA ALA A 42 10.97 -5.12 3.86
C ALA A 42 9.89 -4.80 4.92
N GLU A 43 9.44 -3.54 4.96
CA GLU A 43 8.41 -3.01 5.87
C GLU A 43 6.98 -3.36 5.46
N ALA A 44 6.77 -4.01 4.31
CA ALA A 44 5.43 -4.31 3.81
C ALA A 44 4.80 -5.52 4.51
N VAL A 45 3.54 -5.35 4.90
CA VAL A 45 2.63 -6.37 5.41
C VAL A 45 1.89 -6.99 4.23
N THR A 46 1.88 -8.31 4.14
CA THR A 46 1.15 -9.03 3.10
C THR A 46 -0.34 -9.02 3.41
N LEU A 47 -1.15 -8.43 2.53
CA LEU A 47 -2.61 -8.39 2.61
C LEU A 47 -3.18 -8.65 1.20
N PRO A 48 -3.33 -9.92 0.78
CA PRO A 48 -3.71 -10.25 -0.59
C PRO A 48 -5.01 -9.55 -1.02
N LEU A 49 -5.07 -9.09 -2.27
CA LEU A 49 -6.18 -8.26 -2.78
C LEU A 49 -7.58 -8.81 -2.44
N LEU A 50 -7.77 -10.13 -2.58
CA LEU A 50 -9.05 -10.78 -2.35
C LEU A 50 -9.51 -10.73 -0.88
N GLN A 51 -8.58 -10.52 0.05
CA GLN A 51 -8.84 -10.45 1.48
C GLN A 51 -9.09 -9.02 1.96
N VAL A 52 -8.71 -7.99 1.18
CA VAL A 52 -8.79 -6.57 1.57
C VAL A 52 -10.20 -6.20 2.06
N LYS A 53 -11.25 -6.49 1.29
CA LYS A 53 -12.62 -6.11 1.67
C LYS A 53 -13.03 -6.72 3.01
N GLY A 54 -12.85 -8.03 3.16
CA GLY A 54 -13.19 -8.75 4.39
C GLY A 54 -12.34 -8.34 5.59
N ALA A 55 -11.07 -8.00 5.37
CA ALA A 55 -10.18 -7.51 6.41
C ALA A 55 -10.66 -6.17 6.99
N PHE A 56 -11.12 -5.25 6.13
CA PHE A 56 -11.57 -3.93 6.56
C PHE A 56 -13.03 -3.90 7.06
N GLU A 57 -13.88 -4.82 6.61
CA GLU A 57 -15.24 -5.03 7.15
C GLU A 57 -15.25 -5.82 8.48
N GLY A 58 -14.18 -6.58 8.76
CA GLY A 58 -14.03 -7.36 9.98
C GLY A 58 -13.67 -6.54 11.22
N THR A 59 -13.43 -7.25 12.33
CA THR A 59 -13.02 -6.62 13.60
C THR A 59 -11.51 -6.35 13.63
N GLU A 60 -11.10 -5.41 14.47
CA GLU A 60 -9.69 -5.04 14.65
C GLU A 60 -8.86 -6.19 15.22
N GLU A 61 -9.45 -6.96 16.14
CA GLU A 61 -8.82 -8.14 16.72
C GLU A 61 -8.54 -9.18 15.65
N LYS A 62 -9.49 -9.41 14.74
CA LYS A 62 -9.31 -10.40 13.67
C LYS A 62 -8.26 -9.93 12.66
N PHE A 63 -8.24 -8.64 12.35
CA PHE A 63 -7.22 -8.06 11.49
C PHE A 63 -5.82 -8.25 12.10
N LYS A 64 -5.66 -7.92 13.39
CA LYS A 64 -4.39 -8.06 14.10
C LYS A 64 -3.92 -9.51 14.21
N GLU A 65 -4.84 -10.44 14.51
CA GLU A 65 -4.54 -11.87 14.54
C GLU A 65 -4.05 -12.38 13.17
N THR A 66 -4.66 -11.91 12.08
CA THR A 66 -4.38 -12.41 10.73
C THR A 66 -3.13 -11.78 10.11
N TYR A 67 -2.93 -10.47 10.27
CA TYR A 67 -1.88 -9.70 9.59
C TYR A 67 -0.76 -9.23 10.51
N GLY A 68 -0.87 -9.45 11.82
CA GLY A 68 0.16 -9.12 12.81
C GLY A 68 0.32 -7.63 13.10
N VAL A 69 -0.52 -6.77 12.51
CA VAL A 69 -0.51 -5.31 12.70
C VAL A 69 -1.92 -4.81 13.02
N ASP A 70 -2.00 -3.66 13.67
CA ASP A 70 -3.30 -3.02 13.94
C ASP A 70 -3.93 -2.55 12.62
N ARG A 71 -5.23 -2.79 12.46
CA ARG A 71 -5.97 -2.26 11.31
C ARG A 71 -5.89 -0.72 11.33
N PRO A 72 -5.67 -0.05 10.18
CA PRO A 72 -5.71 1.39 10.13
C PRO A 72 -7.06 1.92 10.63
N ASN A 73 -7.07 3.06 11.30
CA ASN A 73 -8.30 3.82 11.57
C ASN A 73 -8.76 4.55 10.30
N PRO A 74 -10.07 4.81 10.12
CA PRO A 74 -10.57 5.58 8.99
C PRO A 74 -9.94 6.98 8.83
N GLU A 75 -9.47 7.57 9.92
CA GLU A 75 -8.83 8.89 9.96
C GLU A 75 -7.30 8.85 9.74
N ASP A 76 -6.69 7.66 9.74
CA ASP A 76 -5.24 7.50 9.61
C ASP A 76 -4.77 7.89 8.21
N LYS A 77 -3.79 8.80 8.11
CA LYS A 77 -3.30 9.33 6.82
C LYS A 77 -2.05 8.65 6.27
N ASN A 78 -1.57 7.65 6.98
CA ASN A 78 -0.23 7.09 6.85
C ASN A 78 -0.25 5.62 6.42
N PHE A 79 -1.24 5.17 5.67
CA PHE A 79 -1.24 3.81 5.12
C PHE A 79 -1.41 3.78 3.60
N ILE A 80 -0.67 2.87 2.97
CA ILE A 80 -0.43 2.82 1.53
C ILE A 80 -0.57 1.37 1.06
N PHE A 81 -1.19 1.18 -0.09
CA PHE A 81 -1.21 -0.11 -0.78
C PHE A 81 -0.15 -0.15 -1.88
N THR A 82 0.55 -1.28 -1.99
CA THR A 82 1.45 -1.60 -3.10
C THR A 82 1.05 -2.94 -3.73
N CYS A 83 1.37 -3.13 -5.00
CA CYS A 83 1.22 -4.41 -5.67
C CYS A 83 2.35 -4.58 -6.70
N ARG A 84 2.19 -5.41 -7.74
CA ARG A 84 3.21 -5.52 -8.80
C ARG A 84 3.37 -4.24 -9.62
N SER A 85 2.28 -3.66 -10.14
CA SER A 85 2.31 -2.59 -11.14
C SER A 85 1.42 -1.37 -10.83
N GLY A 86 0.93 -1.25 -9.59
CA GLY A 86 0.00 -0.20 -9.14
C GLY A 86 -1.49 -0.48 -9.35
N ARG A 87 -1.88 -1.33 -10.31
CA ARG A 87 -3.31 -1.55 -10.63
C ARG A 87 -4.14 -2.21 -9.53
N ARG A 88 -3.57 -3.22 -8.87
CA ARG A 88 -4.26 -3.96 -7.78
C ARG A 88 -4.30 -3.16 -6.49
N SER A 89 -3.23 -2.42 -6.18
CA SER A 89 -3.18 -1.52 -5.03
C SER A 89 -4.15 -0.34 -5.19
N PHE A 90 -4.32 0.17 -6.41
CA PHE A 90 -5.37 1.14 -6.71
C PHE A 90 -6.77 0.59 -6.43
N TYR A 91 -7.06 -0.65 -6.86
CA TYR A 91 -8.34 -1.30 -6.55
C TYR A 91 -8.54 -1.51 -5.04
N ALA A 92 -7.51 -1.98 -4.32
CA ALA A 92 -7.57 -2.14 -2.86
C ALA A 92 -7.88 -0.82 -2.15
N MET A 93 -7.21 0.26 -2.55
CA MET A 93 -7.47 1.61 -2.06
C MET A 93 -8.92 2.03 -2.33
N ALA A 94 -9.43 1.84 -3.55
CA ALA A 94 -10.81 2.20 -3.89
C ALA A 94 -11.83 1.42 -3.03
N VAL A 95 -11.62 0.13 -2.82
CA VAL A 95 -12.47 -0.70 -1.95
C VAL A 95 -12.51 -0.16 -0.53
N VAL A 96 -11.37 0.13 0.10
CA VAL A 96 -11.39 0.62 1.48
C VAL A 96 -11.90 2.07 1.58
N HIS A 97 -11.74 2.87 0.52
CA HIS A 97 -12.36 4.19 0.43
C HIS A 97 -13.89 4.08 0.49
N GLU A 98 -14.49 3.12 -0.20
CA GLU A 98 -15.95 2.86 -0.13
C GLU A 98 -16.39 2.47 1.29
N LEU A 99 -15.51 1.79 2.04
CA LEU A 99 -15.75 1.38 3.43
C LEU A 99 -15.48 2.50 4.46
N GLY A 100 -14.98 3.67 4.05
CA GLY A 100 -14.78 4.84 4.91
C GLY A 100 -13.32 5.27 5.13
N TRP A 101 -12.34 4.50 4.66
CA TRP A 101 -10.91 4.79 4.78
C TRP A 101 -10.41 5.72 3.67
N LYS A 102 -10.84 6.98 3.71
CA LYS A 102 -10.62 7.96 2.63
C LYS A 102 -9.16 8.37 2.42
N TRP A 103 -8.29 8.10 3.38
CA TRP A 103 -6.88 8.50 3.34
C TRP A 103 -5.93 7.42 2.83
N ALA A 104 -6.44 6.22 2.50
CA ALA A 104 -5.63 5.18 1.86
C ALA A 104 -4.99 5.72 0.58
N LYS A 105 -3.72 5.44 0.34
CA LYS A 105 -3.04 5.84 -0.91
C LYS A 105 -2.59 4.64 -1.73
N ASN A 106 -2.46 4.83 -3.04
CA ASN A 106 -1.88 3.85 -3.95
C ASN A 106 -0.40 4.14 -4.22
N HIS A 107 0.46 3.13 -4.14
CA HIS A 107 1.83 3.21 -4.68
C HIS A 107 1.80 3.06 -6.20
N GLU A 108 2.03 4.17 -6.91
CA GLU A 108 2.07 4.21 -8.37
C GLU A 108 3.27 3.39 -8.89
N GLY A 109 3.07 2.59 -9.93
CA GLY A 109 4.11 1.73 -10.49
C GLY A 109 4.42 0.46 -9.69
N GLY A 110 4.08 0.41 -8.40
CA GLY A 110 4.19 -0.78 -7.55
C GLY A 110 5.61 -1.35 -7.42
N TRP A 111 5.73 -2.65 -7.23
CA TRP A 111 6.98 -3.39 -7.15
C TRP A 111 7.86 -3.22 -8.39
N LEU A 112 7.30 -3.00 -9.58
CA LEU A 112 8.10 -2.87 -10.81
C LEU A 112 8.96 -1.61 -10.86
N VAL A 113 8.54 -0.54 -10.20
CA VAL A 113 9.38 0.67 -10.05
C VAL A 113 10.24 0.60 -8.79
N TRP A 114 10.02 -0.38 -7.91
CA TRP A 114 10.90 -0.67 -6.79
C TRP A 114 12.09 -1.54 -7.27
N PRO A 115 13.35 -1.33 -6.86
CA PRO A 115 13.86 -0.51 -5.76
C PRO A 115 14.31 0.91 -6.16
N TYR A 116 14.25 1.85 -5.20
CA TYR A 116 14.87 3.19 -5.33
C TYR A 116 16.40 3.05 -5.41
N LYS A 117 16.93 3.22 -6.62
CA LYS A 117 18.31 3.65 -6.78
C LYS A 117 18.28 5.17 -6.67
N GLU A 118 18.95 5.73 -5.67
CA GLU A 118 19.44 7.10 -5.82
C GLU A 118 20.19 7.10 -7.15
N GLU A 119 19.72 7.83 -8.16
CA GLU A 119 20.54 8.06 -9.34
C GLU A 119 21.77 8.79 -8.83
N THR A 120 22.86 8.04 -8.60
CA THR A 120 24.17 8.64 -8.51
C THR A 120 24.35 9.36 -9.82
N SER A 121 24.24 10.68 -9.79
CA SER A 121 24.52 11.55 -10.92
C SER A 121 26.00 11.40 -11.24
N GLN A 122 26.35 10.32 -11.94
CA GLN A 122 27.64 10.17 -12.58
C GLN A 122 27.47 10.77 -13.97
N LYS A 123 27.38 12.10 -13.99
CA LYS A 123 27.83 12.87 -15.14
C LYS A 123 29.32 12.54 -15.31
N MET A 124 29.63 11.71 -16.29
CA MET A 124 30.92 11.78 -16.98
C MET A 124 30.77 12.74 -18.16
#